data_AF-A0A9N9J3R0-F1
#
_entry.id   AF-A0A9N9J3R0-F1
#
_cell.length_a   1.000
_cell.length_b   1.000
_cell.length_c   1.000
_cell.angle_alpha   90.00
_cell.angle_beta   90.00
_cell.angle_gamma   90.00
#
_symmetry.space_group_name_H-M   'P 1'
#
loop_
_entity.id
_entity.type
_entity.pdbx_description
1 polymer ?
#
loop_
_entity_poly.entity_id
_entity_poly.type
_entity_poly.pdbx_seq_one_letter_code
_entity_poly.pdbx_strand_id
1 'polypeptide(L)'
;ELQFSRSKIVDLKDDLRIIWTNDHLRSLIDERKTRNVEYYDIVDISREDFWNSIANKINGQFNITYSGYQCKGKFQSLVKNYNSMCLYMSGDNSGRKSRTGKCYFEEFRTRFWEKPVAVNLRRVKEIDPHLQPEELLAEETKLPIEIMQVIW
;
A
#
# COMPACT_ATOMS: atom_id res chain seq x y z
N GLU A 1 -39.69 24.38 23.24
CA GLU A 1 -38.60 24.38 22.23
C GLU A 1 -37.44 23.56 22.77
N LEU A 2 -37.03 22.48 22.08
CA LEU A 2 -35.73 21.76 22.22
C LEU A 2 -35.78 20.40 21.47
N GLN A 3 -36.36 20.36 20.26
CA GLN A 3 -36.22 19.19 19.36
C GLN A 3 -35.26 19.44 18.19
N PHE A 4 -34.66 20.63 18.09
CA PHE A 4 -33.91 21.06 16.90
C PHE A 4 -32.42 20.67 16.87
N SER A 5 -31.89 19.95 17.87
CA SER A 5 -30.42 19.75 17.96
C SER A 5 -29.96 18.30 17.89
N ARG A 6 -30.84 17.30 18.02
CA ARG A 6 -30.38 15.89 18.06
C ARG A 6 -30.10 15.34 16.66
N SER A 7 -30.93 15.65 15.65
CA SER A 7 -30.77 15.16 14.26
C SER A 7 -29.45 15.62 13.63
N LYS A 8 -29.13 16.93 13.71
CA LYS A 8 -27.90 17.47 13.12
C LYS A 8 -26.62 16.92 13.77
N ILE A 9 -26.66 16.54 15.05
CA ILE A 9 -25.49 15.98 15.75
C ILE A 9 -25.23 14.52 15.34
N VAL A 10 -26.28 13.75 15.01
CA VAL A 10 -26.10 12.40 14.44
C VAL A 10 -25.58 12.49 13.01
N ASP A 11 -26.11 13.43 12.20
CA ASP A 11 -25.64 13.67 10.83
C ASP A 11 -24.15 14.08 10.78
N LEU A 12 -23.70 14.94 11.69
CA LEU A 12 -22.28 15.34 11.81
C LEU A 12 -21.37 14.23 12.35
N LYS A 13 -21.92 13.23 13.05
CA LYS A 13 -21.14 12.08 13.55
C LYS A 13 -21.03 10.96 12.53
N ASP A 14 -22.02 10.78 11.67
CA ASP A 14 -21.93 9.84 10.55
C ASP A 14 -21.00 10.37 9.43
N ASP A 15 -20.85 11.69 9.31
CA ASP A 15 -19.82 12.34 8.48
C ASP A 15 -18.36 12.06 8.96
N LEU A 16 -18.18 11.53 10.18
CA LEU A 16 -16.85 11.14 10.70
C LEU A 16 -16.44 9.71 10.32
N ARG A 17 -17.31 8.93 9.68
CA ARG A 17 -16.91 7.65 9.12
C ARG A 17 -16.17 7.92 7.82
N ILE A 18 -14.85 7.79 7.86
CA ILE A 18 -13.98 7.84 6.68
C ILE A 18 -14.39 6.69 5.73
N ILE A 19 -15.20 7.02 4.74
CA ILE A 19 -15.64 6.08 3.71
C ILE A 19 -14.60 6.06 2.59
N TRP A 20 -14.02 4.88 2.35
CA TRP A 20 -13.15 4.63 1.20
C TRP A 20 -13.99 4.08 0.04
N THR A 21 -14.21 4.92 -0.97
CA THR A 21 -14.86 4.51 -2.22
C THR A 21 -13.87 3.78 -3.14
N ASN A 22 -14.37 3.13 -4.19
CA ASN A 22 -13.49 2.49 -5.17
C ASN A 22 -12.58 3.50 -5.90
N ASP A 23 -13.04 4.73 -6.11
CA ASP A 23 -12.26 5.77 -6.79
C ASP A 23 -11.13 6.30 -5.90
N HIS A 24 -11.38 6.43 -4.59
CA HIS A 24 -10.34 6.78 -3.63
C HIS A 24 -9.29 5.67 -3.53
N LEU A 25 -9.73 4.40 -3.49
CA LEU A 25 -8.83 3.25 -3.48
C LEU A 25 -8.04 3.13 -4.78
N ARG A 26 -8.65 3.46 -5.91
CA ARG A 26 -7.96 3.47 -7.19
C ARG A 26 -6.84 4.49 -7.22
N SER A 27 -7.14 5.72 -6.82
CA SER A 27 -6.15 6.79 -6.75
C SER A 27 -5.01 6.44 -5.78
N LEU A 28 -5.32 5.84 -4.62
CA LEU A 28 -4.30 5.36 -3.68
C LEU A 28 -3.39 4.28 -4.28
N ILE A 29 -3.96 3.32 -5.00
CA ILE A 29 -3.20 2.23 -5.63
C ILE A 29 -2.33 2.78 -6.76
N ASP A 30 -2.89 3.63 -7.62
CA ASP A 30 -2.18 4.19 -8.77
C ASP A 30 -1.01 5.09 -8.34
N GLU A 31 -1.20 5.92 -7.29
CA GLU A 31 -0.11 6.70 -6.70
C GLU A 31 0.99 5.79 -6.16
N ARG A 32 0.62 4.77 -5.39
CA ARG A 32 1.61 3.88 -4.78
C ARG A 32 2.35 3.07 -5.85
N LYS A 33 1.69 2.68 -6.93
CA LYS A 33 2.27 1.96 -8.06
C LYS A 33 3.23 2.84 -8.86
N THR A 34 2.78 4.03 -9.24
CA THR A 34 3.57 4.98 -10.05
C THR A 34 4.82 5.45 -9.32
N ARG A 35 4.71 5.67 -8.01
CA ARG A 35 5.80 6.19 -7.16
C ARG A 35 6.47 5.10 -6.32
N ASN A 36 6.43 3.85 -6.79
CA ASN A 36 6.99 2.74 -6.03
C ASN A 36 8.50 2.81 -5.86
N VAL A 37 9.22 3.19 -6.91
CA VAL A 37 10.67 3.40 -6.84
C VAL A 37 11.00 4.50 -5.83
N GLU A 38 10.33 5.65 -5.90
CA GLU A 38 10.48 6.76 -4.96
C GLU A 38 10.30 6.30 -3.51
N TYR A 39 9.25 5.53 -3.22
CA TYR A 39 9.00 5.02 -1.87
C TYR A 39 10.17 4.23 -1.27
N TYR A 40 10.85 3.42 -2.09
CA TYR A 40 11.99 2.61 -1.67
C TYR A 40 13.33 3.34 -1.75
N ASP A 41 13.41 4.41 -2.53
CA ASP A 41 14.57 5.30 -2.59
C ASP A 41 14.64 6.26 -1.38
N ILE A 42 13.53 6.47 -0.65
CA ILE A 42 13.55 7.23 0.61
C ILE A 42 14.51 6.56 1.61
N VAL A 43 15.55 7.32 1.98
CA VAL A 43 16.60 6.92 2.93
C VAL A 43 16.15 7.13 4.38
N ASP A 44 15.22 8.06 4.62
CA ASP A 44 14.68 8.34 5.95
C ASP A 44 13.87 7.13 6.49
N ILE A 45 13.99 6.91 7.80
CA ILE A 45 13.17 5.95 8.56
C ILE A 45 11.70 6.36 8.46
N SER A 46 11.43 7.67 8.48
CA SER A 46 10.08 8.18 8.30
C SER A 46 9.73 8.27 6.80
N ARG A 47 8.66 7.56 6.42
CA ARG A 47 8.01 7.70 5.10
C ARG A 47 6.73 8.53 5.20
N GLU A 48 6.59 9.33 6.25
CA GLU A 48 5.37 10.10 6.53
C GLU A 48 5.10 11.13 5.44
N ASP A 49 6.12 11.87 5.00
CA ASP A 49 5.97 12.88 3.94
C ASP A 49 5.49 12.27 2.62
N PHE A 50 5.97 11.07 2.29
CA PHE A 50 5.46 10.32 1.14
C PHE A 50 3.96 10.05 1.27
N TRP A 51 3.53 9.51 2.41
CA TRP A 51 2.12 9.22 2.63
C TRP A 51 1.25 10.47 2.73
N ASN A 52 1.77 11.55 3.33
CA ASN A 52 1.11 12.85 3.37
C ASN A 52 0.94 13.43 1.97
N SER A 53 1.93 13.28 1.09
CA SER A 53 1.83 13.72 -0.31
C SER A 53 0.72 12.98 -1.07
N ILE A 54 0.59 11.67 -0.86
CA ILE A 54 -0.49 10.86 -1.45
C ILE A 54 -1.84 11.32 -0.90
N ALA A 55 -1.93 11.51 0.43
CA ALA A 55 -3.15 11.99 1.07
C ALA A 55 -3.58 13.35 0.49
N ASN A 56 -2.66 14.31 0.39
CA ASN A 56 -2.94 15.63 -0.18
C ASN A 56 -3.46 15.55 -1.62
N LYS A 57 -2.91 14.65 -2.45
CA LYS A 57 -3.37 14.46 -3.83
C LYS A 57 -4.79 13.90 -3.89
N ILE A 58 -5.07 12.85 -3.13
CA ILE A 58 -6.42 12.25 -3.07
C ILE A 58 -7.43 13.27 -2.49
N ASN A 59 -7.05 13.95 -1.42
CA ASN A 59 -7.87 14.97 -0.76
C ASN A 59 -8.25 16.10 -1.72
N GLY A 60 -7.29 16.61 -2.50
CA GLY A 60 -7.54 17.63 -3.51
C GLY A 60 -8.42 17.13 -4.66
N GLN A 61 -8.33 15.86 -5.02
CA GLN A 61 -9.12 15.27 -6.11
C GLN A 61 -10.58 15.02 -5.73
N PHE A 62 -10.85 14.57 -4.50
CA PHE A 62 -12.18 14.12 -4.07
C PHE A 62 -12.84 15.02 -3.01
N ASN A 63 -12.20 16.13 -2.63
CA ASN A 63 -12.65 17.04 -1.56
C ASN A 63 -12.89 16.30 -0.23
N ILE A 64 -11.90 15.50 0.18
CA ILE A 64 -11.90 14.72 1.42
C ILE A 64 -10.67 15.08 2.28
N THR A 65 -10.59 14.52 3.50
CA THR A 65 -9.59 14.91 4.51
C THR A 65 -8.85 13.71 5.09
N TYR A 66 -8.32 12.83 4.24
CA TYR A 66 -7.46 11.75 4.69
C TYR A 66 -6.12 12.25 5.24
N SER A 67 -5.59 11.57 6.26
CA SER A 67 -4.21 11.74 6.70
C SER A 67 -3.28 10.74 6.00
N GLY A 68 -1.97 11.05 5.94
CA GLY A 68 -0.98 10.09 5.43
C GLY A 68 -1.01 8.76 6.18
N TYR A 69 -1.22 8.79 7.49
CA TYR A 69 -1.41 7.59 8.31
C TYR A 69 -2.59 6.73 7.83
N GLN A 70 -3.72 7.35 7.48
CA GLN A 70 -4.89 6.65 6.96
C GLN A 70 -4.62 6.04 5.58
N CYS A 71 -3.94 6.77 4.68
CA CYS A 71 -3.51 6.25 3.38
C CYS A 71 -2.58 5.04 3.54
N LYS A 72 -1.55 5.14 4.41
CA LYS A 72 -0.63 4.04 4.72
C LYS A 72 -1.37 2.81 5.24
N GLY A 73 -2.17 2.98 6.29
CA GLY A 73 -2.91 1.87 6.90
C GLY A 73 -3.90 1.23 5.93
N LYS A 74 -4.55 2.05 5.09
CA LYS A 74 -5.45 1.54 4.06
C LYS A 74 -4.71 0.75 2.99
N PHE A 75 -3.57 1.24 2.51
CA PHE A 75 -2.75 0.53 1.54
C PHE A 75 -2.25 -0.81 2.09
N GLN A 76 -1.76 -0.82 3.33
CA GLN A 76 -1.36 -2.06 4.02
C GLN A 76 -2.52 -3.05 4.15
N SER A 77 -3.74 -2.57 4.41
CA SER A 77 -4.94 -3.41 4.40
C SER A 77 -5.22 -4.01 3.02
N LEU A 78 -4.95 -3.30 1.92
CA LEU A 78 -5.09 -3.84 0.56
C LEU A 78 -4.10 -4.98 0.29
N VAL A 79 -2.83 -4.80 0.67
CA VAL A 79 -1.81 -5.88 0.60
C VAL A 79 -2.25 -7.09 1.42
N LYS A 80 -2.72 -6.88 2.66
CA LYS A 80 -3.25 -7.95 3.51
C LYS A 80 -4.44 -8.67 2.87
N ASN A 81 -5.36 -7.93 2.25
CA ASN A 81 -6.50 -8.53 1.56
C ASN A 81 -6.06 -9.42 0.38
N TYR A 82 -5.02 -9.01 -0.36
CA TYR A 82 -4.41 -9.85 -1.40
C TYR A 82 -3.83 -11.13 -0.80
N ASN A 83 -3.02 -11.04 0.25
CA ASN A 83 -2.43 -12.21 0.91
C ASN A 83 -3.51 -13.15 1.48
N SER A 84 -4.56 -12.61 2.11
CA SER A 84 -5.70 -13.41 2.58
C SER A 84 -6.47 -14.09 1.45
N MET A 85 -6.54 -13.48 0.27
CA MET A 85 -7.12 -14.12 -0.93
C MET A 85 -6.24 -15.26 -1.43
N CYS A 86 -4.91 -15.11 -1.43
CA CYS A 86 -3.98 -16.19 -1.80
C CYS A 86 -4.16 -17.41 -0.89
N LEU A 87 -4.20 -17.21 0.43
CA LEU A 87 -4.46 -18.26 1.42
C LEU A 87 -5.83 -18.92 1.21
N TYR A 88 -6.85 -18.10 0.92
CA TYR A 88 -8.20 -18.63 0.62
C TYR A 88 -8.18 -19.52 -0.62
N MET A 89 -7.46 -19.12 -1.68
CA MET A 89 -7.33 -19.89 -2.91
C MET A 89 -6.51 -21.18 -2.73
N SER A 90 -5.57 -21.22 -1.79
CA SER A 90 -4.80 -22.44 -1.46
C SER A 90 -5.56 -23.41 -0.55
N GLY A 91 -6.78 -23.07 -0.12
CA GLY A 91 -7.57 -23.88 0.82
C GLY A 91 -7.15 -23.74 2.28
N ASP A 92 -6.32 -22.74 2.61
CA ASP A 92 -5.89 -22.47 3.98
C ASP A 92 -7.02 -21.80 4.78
N ASN A 93 -7.24 -22.27 6.01
CA ASN A 93 -8.34 -21.84 6.88
C ASN A 93 -8.18 -20.41 7.44
N SER A 94 -6.98 -19.83 7.39
CA SER A 94 -6.69 -18.44 7.73
C SER A 94 -7.01 -17.48 6.58
N GLY A 95 -7.21 -18.02 5.37
CA GLY A 95 -7.60 -17.30 4.18
C GLY A 95 -8.99 -16.70 4.26
N ARG A 96 -9.18 -15.53 3.66
CA ARG A 96 -10.47 -14.82 3.64
C ARG A 96 -10.74 -14.19 2.28
N LYS A 97 -11.95 -14.41 1.77
CA LYS A 97 -12.47 -13.70 0.60
C LYS A 97 -13.07 -12.37 1.02
N SER A 98 -12.59 -11.27 0.45
CA SER A 98 -13.17 -9.94 0.67
C SER A 98 -13.56 -9.27 -0.65
N ARG A 99 -14.52 -8.34 -0.62
CA ARG A 99 -14.93 -7.58 -1.81
C ARG A 99 -13.74 -6.81 -2.39
N THR A 100 -13.02 -6.08 -1.53
CA THR A 100 -11.83 -5.31 -1.94
C THR A 100 -10.71 -6.22 -2.45
N GLY A 101 -10.47 -7.35 -1.77
CA GLY A 101 -9.50 -8.35 -2.22
C GLY A 101 -9.82 -8.85 -3.62
N LYS A 102 -11.10 -9.17 -3.91
CA LYS A 102 -11.54 -9.57 -5.25
C LYS A 102 -11.35 -8.46 -6.29
N CYS A 103 -11.72 -7.21 -5.96
CA CYS A 103 -11.68 -6.10 -6.91
C CYS A 103 -10.27 -5.77 -7.41
N TYR A 104 -9.26 -5.91 -6.55
CA TYR A 104 -7.87 -5.54 -6.88
C TYR A 104 -6.92 -6.73 -6.93
N PHE A 105 -7.42 -7.96 -6.89
CA PHE A 105 -6.60 -9.17 -6.80
C PHE A 105 -5.57 -9.26 -7.93
N GLU A 106 -6.02 -9.17 -9.19
CA GLU A 106 -5.14 -9.33 -10.37
C GLU A 106 -4.06 -8.27 -10.44
N GLU A 107 -4.38 -7.04 -10.03
CA GLU A 107 -3.38 -5.99 -9.99
C GLU A 107 -2.35 -6.24 -8.89
N PHE A 108 -2.81 -6.65 -7.70
CA PHE A 108 -1.88 -7.03 -6.64
C PHE A 108 -1.13 -8.34 -6.98
N ARG A 109 -1.62 -9.18 -7.88
CA ARG A 109 -0.85 -10.33 -8.35
C ARG A 109 0.46 -9.94 -9.05
N THR A 110 0.56 -8.71 -9.56
CA THR A 110 1.79 -8.17 -10.18
C THR A 110 2.88 -7.80 -9.18
N ARG A 111 2.60 -7.82 -7.87
CA ARG A 111 3.57 -7.48 -6.80
C ARG A 111 4.17 -6.08 -6.93
N PHE A 112 3.48 -5.15 -7.59
CA PHE A 112 3.99 -3.80 -7.89
C PHE A 112 4.41 -2.99 -6.65
N TRP A 113 3.93 -3.32 -5.46
CA TRP A 113 4.24 -2.60 -4.23
C TRP A 113 5.55 -3.06 -3.58
N GLU A 114 6.14 -4.15 -4.05
CA GLU A 114 7.37 -4.69 -3.51
C GLU A 114 8.58 -3.87 -3.96
N LYS A 115 9.71 -4.08 -3.27
CA LYS A 115 10.93 -3.34 -3.51
C LYS A 115 11.45 -3.66 -4.91
N PRO A 116 11.62 -2.66 -5.80
CA PRO A 116 12.16 -2.91 -7.12
C PRO A 116 13.62 -3.36 -7.05
N VAL A 117 13.98 -4.35 -7.87
CA VAL A 117 15.37 -4.81 -8.06
C VAL A 117 16.30 -3.64 -8.42
N ALA A 118 15.81 -2.67 -9.19
CA ALA A 118 16.56 -1.46 -9.54
C ALA A 118 17.05 -0.66 -8.31
N VAL A 119 16.27 -0.63 -7.21
CA VAL A 119 16.68 0.05 -5.97
C VAL A 119 17.75 -0.76 -5.23
N ASN A 120 17.66 -2.09 -5.24
CA ASN A 120 18.72 -2.96 -4.70
C ASN A 120 20.02 -2.75 -5.48
N LEU A 121 19.97 -2.79 -6.82
CA LEU A 121 21.12 -2.58 -7.70
C LEU A 121 21.81 -1.23 -7.47
N ARG A 122 21.06 -0.14 -7.33
CA ARG A 122 21.63 1.19 -7.07
C ARG A 122 22.44 1.22 -5.77
N ARG A 123 21.86 0.73 -4.67
CA ARG A 123 22.54 0.70 -3.37
C ARG A 123 23.76 -0.21 -3.36
N VAL A 124 23.68 -1.35 -4.04
CA VAL A 124 24.82 -2.26 -4.18
C VAL A 124 25.95 -1.59 -4.97
N LYS A 125 25.63 -0.89 -6.08
CA LYS A 125 26.62 -0.12 -6.85
C LYS A 125 27.23 1.07 -6.09
N GLU A 126 26.50 1.65 -5.13
CA GLU A 126 27.05 2.68 -4.24
C GLU A 126 28.09 2.10 -3.27
N ILE A 127 27.93 0.84 -2.85
CA ILE A 127 28.81 0.16 -1.91
C ILE A 127 30.01 -0.50 -2.61
N ASP A 128 29.76 -1.15 -3.75
CA ASP A 128 30.76 -1.77 -4.61
C ASP A 128 30.50 -1.41 -6.08
N PRO A 129 31.19 -0.41 -6.62
CA PRO A 129 31.02 0.02 -8.01
C PRO A 129 31.44 -1.03 -9.06
N HIS A 130 32.19 -2.06 -8.65
CA HIS A 130 32.76 -3.06 -9.55
C HIS A 130 31.96 -4.37 -9.60
N LEU A 131 30.96 -4.55 -8.72
CA LEU A 131 30.12 -5.74 -8.70
C LEU A 131 29.27 -5.85 -9.98
N GLN A 132 29.36 -7.00 -10.66
CA GLN A 132 28.70 -7.18 -11.95
C GLN A 132 27.20 -7.53 -11.77
N PRO A 133 26.29 -7.04 -12.64
CA PRO A 133 24.84 -7.27 -12.50
C PRO A 133 24.40 -8.74 -12.42
N GLU A 134 25.13 -9.63 -13.08
CA GLU A 134 24.88 -11.07 -13.14
C GLU A 134 25.10 -11.78 -11.79
N GLU A 135 26.01 -11.29 -10.95
CA GLU A 135 26.30 -11.87 -9.64
C GLU A 135 25.17 -11.57 -8.64
N LEU A 136 24.53 -10.41 -8.75
CA LEU A 136 23.42 -10.01 -7.87
C LEU A 136 22.11 -10.74 -8.20
N LEU A 137 21.82 -10.98 -9.48
CA LEU A 137 20.63 -11.73 -9.92
C LEU A 137 20.68 -13.19 -9.45
N ALA A 138 21.87 -13.78 -9.33
CA ALA A 138 22.06 -15.15 -8.85
C ALA A 138 21.81 -15.29 -7.33
N GLU A 139 21.95 -14.21 -6.56
CA GLU A 139 21.79 -14.24 -5.09
C GLU A 139 20.32 -14.11 -4.65
N GLU A 140 19.51 -13.31 -5.35
CA GLU A 140 18.06 -13.17 -5.07
C GLU A 140 17.26 -14.44 -5.43
N THR A 141 17.67 -15.22 -6.43
CA THR A 141 17.02 -16.50 -6.79
C THR A 141 17.26 -17.62 -5.76
N LYS A 142 18.21 -17.43 -4.84
CA LYS A 142 18.51 -18.37 -3.75
C LYS A 142 17.76 -18.07 -2.44
N LEU A 143 17.12 -16.90 -2.31
CA LEU A 143 16.37 -16.58 -1.10
C LEU A 143 15.01 -17.31 -1.13
N PRO A 144 14.72 -18.16 -0.12
CA PRO A 144 13.42 -18.80 -0.01
C PRO A 144 12.30 -17.76 -0.02
N ILE A 145 11.20 -18.07 -0.73
CA ILE A 145 9.99 -17.24 -0.81
C ILE A 145 9.49 -16.83 0.60
N GLU A 146 9.77 -17.64 1.62
CA GLU A 146 9.45 -17.40 3.02
C GLU A 146 10.19 -16.20 3.64
N ILE A 147 11.44 -15.91 3.26
CA ILE A 147 12.20 -14.78 3.83
C ILE A 147 11.69 -13.44 3.29
N MET A 148 11.16 -13.43 2.06
CA MET A 148 10.54 -12.23 1.48
C MET A 148 9.25 -11.81 2.19
N GLN A 149 8.67 -12.63 3.09
CA GLN A 149 7.47 -12.25 3.85
C GLN A 149 7.79 -11.57 5.19
N VAL A 150 9.03 -11.65 5.67
CA VAL A 150 9.42 -11.23 7.04
C VAL A 150 9.96 -9.80 7.11
N ILE A 151 10.25 -9.16 5.97
CA ILE A 151 10.81 -7.79 5.91
C ILE A 151 9.73 -6.72 5.58
N TRP A 152 8.43 -7.08 5.61
CA TRP A 152 7.31 -6.20 5.28
C TRP A 152 6.49 -5.73 6.49
#